data_AF-A0A5B7HFF3-F1
#
_entry.id   AF-A0A5B7HFF3-F1
#
_cell.length_a   1.000
_cell.length_b   1.000
_cell.length_c   1.000
_cell.angle_alpha   90.00
_cell.angle_beta   90.00
_cell.angle_gamma   90.00
#
_symmetry.space_group_name_H-M   'P 1'
#
loop_
_entity.id
_entity.type
_entity.pdbx_description
1 polymer ?
#
loop_
_entity_poly.entity_id
_entity_poly.type
_entity_poly.pdbx_seq_one_letter_code
_entity_poly.pdbx_strand_id
1 'polypeptide(L)' 'MSSFKQLQKQAAALGLSGSDIVHYITSQQAYEREERAAMRQAQREEAERQEREAERQAQAQREEAER' A
#
# COMPACT_ATOMS: atom_id res chain seq x y z
N MET A 1 -6.15 15.20 -16.93
CA MET A 1 -5.62 16.31 -16.07
C MET A 1 -4.54 15.71 -15.16
N SER A 2 -3.45 16.43 -14.87
CA SER A 2 -2.38 15.94 -13.97
C SER A 2 -2.83 15.90 -12.50
N SER A 3 -2.38 14.91 -11.71
CA SER A 3 -2.73 14.78 -10.28
C SER A 3 -2.36 16.03 -9.48
N PHE A 4 -1.26 16.68 -9.83
CA PHE A 4 -0.84 17.93 -9.23
C PHE A 4 -1.87 19.07 -9.43
N LYS A 5 -2.40 19.21 -10.66
CA LYS A 5 -3.45 20.23 -10.93
C LYS A 5 -4.75 19.91 -10.20
N GLN A 6 -5.04 18.64 -9.96
CA GLN A 6 -6.21 18.23 -9.19
C GLN A 6 -6.02 18.53 -7.69
N LEU A 7 -4.84 18.25 -7.14
CA LEU A 7 -4.51 18.59 -5.75
C LEU A 7 -4.47 20.11 -5.54
N GLN A 8 -3.98 20.90 -6.50
CA GLN A 8 -4.07 22.37 -6.46
C GLN A 8 -5.52 22.87 -6.40
N LYS A 9 -6.42 22.28 -7.21
CA LYS A 9 -7.85 22.62 -7.18
C LYS A 9 -8.49 22.27 -5.85
N GLN A 10 -8.14 21.12 -5.27
CA GLN A 10 -8.62 20.73 -3.94
C GLN A 10 -8.11 21.68 -2.86
N ALA A 11 -6.81 22.02 -2.88
CA ALA A 11 -6.23 22.97 -1.94
C ALA A 11 -6.94 24.34 -2.02
N ALA A 12 -7.20 24.82 -3.24
CA ALA A 12 -7.94 26.06 -3.46
C ALA A 12 -9.39 25.97 -2.97
N ALA A 13 -10.07 24.82 -3.15
CA ALA A 13 -11.41 24.59 -2.62
C ALA A 13 -11.45 24.56 -1.08
N LEU A 14 -10.33 24.21 -0.44
CA LEU A 14 -10.15 24.28 1.01
C LEU A 14 -9.73 25.68 1.50
N GLY A 15 -9.63 26.67 0.59
CA GLY A 15 -9.20 28.02 0.92
C GLY A 15 -7.69 28.15 1.21
N LEU A 16 -6.91 27.11 0.94
CA LEU A 16 -5.46 27.15 1.12
C LEU A 16 -4.83 28.03 0.05
N SER A 17 -3.78 28.76 0.43
CA SER A 17 -3.06 29.66 -0.47
C SER A 17 -1.56 29.64 -0.20
N GLY A 18 -0.75 30.13 -1.14
CA GLY A 18 0.69 30.28 -0.97
C GLY A 18 1.39 28.99 -0.52
N SER A 19 2.07 29.06 0.62
CA SER A 19 2.81 27.94 1.23
C SER A 19 1.91 26.77 1.64
N ASP A 20 0.65 27.03 1.99
CA ASP A 20 -0.26 26.00 2.50
C ASP A 20 -0.69 25.04 1.39
N ILE A 21 -0.81 25.54 0.15
CA ILE A 21 -1.02 24.70 -1.03
C ILE A 21 0.16 23.76 -1.23
N VAL A 22 1.39 24.27 -1.09
CA VAL A 22 2.60 23.46 -1.27
C VAL A 22 2.64 22.37 -0.20
N HIS A 23 2.41 22.75 1.07
CA HIS A 23 2.41 21.80 2.18
C HIS A 23 1.35 20.71 1.98
N TYR A 24 0.11 21.09 1.66
CA TYR A 24 -0.99 20.15 1.37
C TYR A 24 -0.66 19.19 0.24
N ILE A 25 -0.12 19.69 -0.88
CA ILE A 25 0.21 18.81 -2.01
C ILE A 25 1.31 17.83 -1.62
N THR A 26 2.34 18.30 -0.91
CA THR A 26 3.45 17.43 -0.48
C THR A 26 3.00 16.37 0.51
N SER A 27 2.12 16.70 1.45
CA SER A 27 1.59 15.72 2.42
C SER A 27 0.71 14.69 1.73
N GLN A 28 -0.16 15.10 0.81
CA GLN A 28 -0.97 14.16 0.03
C GLN A 28 -0.11 13.22 -0.80
N GLN A 29 0.96 13.72 -1.43
CA GLN A 29 1.89 12.86 -2.17
C GLN A 29 2.68 11.91 -1.27
N ALA A 30 3.06 12.33 -0.05
CA ALA A 30 3.72 11.47 0.92
C ALA A 30 2.78 10.34 1.37
N TYR A 31 1.54 10.67 1.72
CA TYR A 31 0.52 9.72 2.10
C TYR A 31 0.29 8.65 1.03
N GLU A 32 0.08 9.06 -0.23
CA GLU A 32 -0.10 8.11 -1.34
C GLU A 32 1.10 7.16 -1.52
N ARG A 33 2.33 7.63 -1.25
CA ARG A 33 3.53 6.79 -1.34
C ARG A 33 3.59 5.77 -0.22
N GLU A 34 3.29 6.20 1.01
CA GLU A 34 3.27 5.34 2.19
C GLU A 34 2.18 4.28 2.08
N GLU A 35 0.97 4.67 1.66
CA GLU A 35 -0.14 3.74 1.45
C GLU A 35 0.22 2.66 0.41
N ARG A 36 0.84 3.06 -0.71
CA ARG A 36 1.31 2.10 -1.72
C ARG A 36 2.42 1.19 -1.19
N ALA A 37 3.30 1.69 -0.31
CA ALA A 37 4.33 0.88 0.30
C ALA A 37 3.72 -0.15 1.26
N ALA A 38 2.77 0.28 2.10
CA ALA A 38 2.04 -0.59 3.03
C ALA A 38 1.24 -1.67 2.28
N MET A 39 0.53 -1.32 1.21
CA MET A 39 -0.18 -2.31 0.38
C MET A 39 0.77 -3.35 -0.22
N ARG A 40 1.94 -2.93 -0.73
CA ARG A 40 2.95 -3.87 -1.25
C ARG A 40 3.50 -4.79 -0.16
N GLN A 41 3.67 -4.28 1.05
CA GLN A 41 4.11 -5.09 2.18
C GLN A 41 3.04 -6.11 2.57
N ALA A 42 1.79 -5.68 2.71
CA ALA A 42 0.67 -6.55 3.04
C ALA A 42 0.52 -7.70 2.02
N GLN A 43 0.64 -7.41 0.72
CA GLN A 43 0.60 -8.44 -0.33
C GLN A 43 1.75 -9.45 -0.22
N ARG A 44 2.95 -9.00 0.17
CA ARG A 44 4.10 -9.90 0.39
C ARG A 44 3.88 -10.78 1.61
N GLU A 45 3.41 -10.22 2.72
CA GLU A 45 3.11 -10.97 3.93
C GLU A 45 1.99 -12.00 3.70
N GLU A 46 0.97 -11.65 2.92
CA GLU A 46 -0.10 -12.57 2.54
C GLU A 46 0.42 -13.72 1.66
N ALA A 47 1.24 -13.40 0.66
CA ALA A 47 1.87 -14.42 -0.19
C ALA A 47 2.77 -15.37 0.63
N GLU A 48 3.56 -14.84 1.56
CA GLU A 48 4.43 -15.64 2.43
C GLU A 48 3.62 -16.54 3.37
N ARG A 49 2.48 -16.06 3.87
CA ARG A 49 1.58 -16.90 4.67
C ARG A 49 1.00 -18.06 3.86
N GLN A 50 0.54 -17.79 2.64
CA GLN A 50 0.01 -18.82 1.76
C GLN A 50 1.08 -19.87 1.42
N GLU A 51 2.32 -19.44 1.16
CA GLU A 51 3.44 -20.35 0.89
C GLU A 51 3.74 -21.25 2.09
N ARG A 52 3.81 -20.69 3.30
CA ARG A 52 4.03 -21.46 4.54
C ARG A 52 2.90 -22.45 4.83
N GLU A 53 1.65 -22.07 4.56
CA GLU A 53 0.51 -22.97 4.72
C GLU A 53 0.55 -24.12 3.71
N ALA A 54 0.88 -23.83 2.45
CA ALA A 54 1.05 -24.84 1.41
C ALA A 54 2.20 -25.81 1.76
N GLU A 55 3.33 -25.29 2.26
CA GLU A 55 4.46 -26.12 2.69
C GLU A 55 4.06 -27.05 3.84
N ARG A 56 3.36 -26.55 4.85
CA ARG A 56 2.84 -27.37 5.97
C ARG A 56 1.90 -28.46 5.50
N GLN A 57 0.99 -28.15 4.57
CA GLN A 57 0.07 -29.15 4.01
C GLN A 57 0.82 -30.21 3.20
N ALA A 58 1.81 -29.81 2.39
CA ALA A 58 2.62 -30.73 1.63
C ALA A 58 3.44 -31.65 2.55
N GLN A 59 3.97 -31.12 3.65
CA GLN A 59 4.70 -31.91 4.64
C GLN A 59 3.79 -32.91 5.35
N ALA A 60 2.60 -32.49 5.78
CA ALA A 60 1.62 -33.38 6.43
C ALA A 60 1.21 -34.55 5.51
N GLN A 61 1.00 -34.29 4.23
CA GLN A 61 0.68 -35.35 3.25
C GLN A 61 1.82 -36.34 3.06
N ARG A 62 3.08 -35.88 3.11
CA ARG A 62 4.25 -36.76 3.02
C ARG A 62 4.38 -37.66 4.25
N GLU A 63 4.23 -37.09 5.43
CA GLU A 63 4.26 -37.85 6.69
C GLU A 63 3.12 -38.89 6.76
N GLU A 64 1.95 -38.58 6.21
CA GLU A 64 0.83 -39.54 6.12
C GLU A 64 1.11 -40.65 5.10
N ALA A 65 1.76 -40.35 3.97
CA ALA A 65 2.12 -41.33 2.95
C ALA A 65 3.28 -42.26 3.36
N GLU A 66 4.12 -41.84 4.31
CA GLU A 66 5.22 -42.63 4.86
C GLU A 66 4.81 -43.49 6.08
N ARG A 67 3.57 -43.32 6.57
CA ARG A 67 3.00 -44.08 7.69
C ARG A 67 2.25 -45.34 7.25
#